data_AF-A0A377R3B5-F1
#
_entry.id   AF-A0A377R3B5-F1
#
_cell.length_a   1.000
_cell.length_b   1.000
_cell.length_c   1.000
_cell.angle_alpha   90.00
_cell.angle_beta   90.00
_cell.angle_gamma   90.00
#
_symmetry.space_group_name_H-M   'P 1'
#
loop_
_entity.id
_entity.type
_entity.pdbx_description
1 polymer ?
#
loop_
_entity_poly.entity_id
_entity_poly.type
_entity_poly.pdbx_seq_one_letter_code
_entity_poly.pdbx_strand_id
1 'polypeptide(L)'
;MPPAERRELLWELASGILWSSAAAALWIWMQSGLFALAFVAIVMLPAIAACLFRAVFRRPQRTLYLAKAAVWFCAAALLCGWIKYADYFAQSRALEAAAKIERFHAEQGRWPDSLAAAGIQSKGRPRLYYFPPKPPAQPAPYLFYPSAFNPIDRYFYDFDHRRFVFQPN
;
A
#
# COMPACT_ATOMS: atom_id res chain seq x y z
N MET A 1 22.99 -11.45 40.00
CA MET A 1 21.88 -10.64 39.45
C MET A 1 20.67 -10.81 40.35
N PRO A 2 20.17 -9.72 40.95
CA PRO A 2 18.94 -9.75 41.72
C PRO A 2 17.73 -10.10 40.83
N PRO A 3 16.69 -10.75 41.37
CA PRO A 3 15.54 -11.23 40.61
C PRO A 3 14.74 -10.09 39.93
N ALA A 4 14.82 -8.86 40.43
CA ALA A 4 14.17 -7.68 39.85
C ALA A 4 14.81 -7.27 38.50
N GLU A 5 16.14 -7.15 38.45
CA GLU A 5 16.87 -6.79 37.21
C GLU A 5 16.71 -7.85 36.12
N ARG A 6 16.62 -9.14 36.50
CA ARG A 6 16.37 -10.22 35.55
C ARG A 6 14.99 -10.12 34.89
N ARG A 7 14.00 -9.61 35.64
CA ARG A 7 12.61 -9.46 35.19
C ARG A 7 12.44 -8.25 34.27
N GLU A 8 13.13 -7.14 34.57
CA GLU A 8 13.20 -5.97 33.67
C GLU A 8 13.93 -6.30 32.38
N LEU A 9 15.07 -7.00 32.44
CA LEU A 9 15.82 -7.39 31.24
C LEU A 9 15.01 -8.34 30.35
N LEU A 10 14.30 -9.31 30.94
CA LEU A 10 13.40 -10.20 30.20
C LEU A 10 12.21 -9.44 29.61
N TRP A 11 11.70 -8.42 30.30
CA TRP A 11 10.61 -7.58 29.80
C TRP A 11 11.05 -6.67 28.66
N GLU A 12 12.25 -6.08 28.75
CA GLU A 12 12.85 -5.28 27.69
C GLU A 12 13.14 -6.12 26.44
N LEU A 13 13.72 -7.32 26.60
CA LEU A 13 13.98 -8.24 25.51
C LEU A 13 12.69 -8.76 24.89
N ALA A 14 11.69 -9.13 25.70
CA ALA A 14 10.38 -9.53 25.21
C ALA A 14 9.70 -8.38 24.47
N SER A 15 9.81 -7.14 24.97
CA SER A 15 9.27 -5.95 24.30
C SER A 15 9.98 -5.69 22.98
N GLY A 16 11.32 -5.78 22.93
CA GLY A 16 12.12 -5.54 21.74
C GLY A 16 11.83 -6.59 20.66
N ILE A 17 11.70 -7.86 21.06
CA ILE A 17 11.30 -8.96 20.17
C ILE A 17 9.85 -8.76 19.71
N LEU A 18 8.92 -8.35 20.58
CA LEU A 18 7.55 -8.02 20.17
C LEU A 18 7.49 -6.85 19.19
N TRP A 19 8.26 -5.79 19.41
CA TRP A 19 8.31 -4.62 18.54
C TRP A 19 8.96 -4.93 17.20
N SER A 20 10.03 -5.71 17.17
CA SER A 20 10.69 -6.13 15.93
C SER A 20 9.88 -7.18 15.16
N SER A 21 9.19 -8.09 15.86
CA SER A 21 8.23 -9.04 15.26
C SER A 21 6.98 -8.33 14.75
N ALA A 22 6.46 -7.33 15.47
CA ALA A 22 5.35 -6.51 15.03
C ALA A 22 5.75 -5.62 13.84
N ALA A 23 6.96 -5.08 13.81
CA ALA A 23 7.47 -4.33 12.67
C ALA A 23 7.71 -5.21 11.44
N ALA A 24 8.24 -6.43 11.62
CA ALA A 24 8.43 -7.40 10.54
C ALA A 24 7.07 -7.96 10.03
N ALA A 25 6.14 -8.24 10.94
CA ALA A 25 4.77 -8.58 10.59
C ALA A 25 4.10 -7.43 9.85
N LEU A 26 4.25 -6.17 10.31
CA LEU A 26 3.79 -4.97 9.60
C LEU A 26 4.41 -4.85 8.21
N TRP A 27 5.70 -5.13 8.06
CA TRP A 27 6.40 -5.03 6.78
C TRP A 27 5.88 -6.05 5.76
N ILE A 28 5.58 -7.27 6.22
CA ILE A 28 4.97 -8.34 5.42
C ILE A 28 3.48 -8.05 5.17
N TRP A 29 2.78 -7.41 6.11
CA TRP A 29 1.37 -7.02 6.00
C TRP A 29 1.12 -5.71 5.21
N MET A 30 2.10 -4.81 5.10
CA MET A 30 2.02 -3.51 4.40
C MET A 30 1.96 -3.65 2.86
N GLN A 31 1.90 -4.87 2.32
CA GLN A 31 1.57 -5.06 0.90
C GLN A 31 0.15 -4.59 0.56
N SER A 32 -0.73 -4.40 1.56
CA SER A 32 -2.09 -3.89 1.37
C SER A 32 -2.29 -2.60 2.18
N GLY A 33 -2.54 -1.48 1.50
CA GLY A 33 -2.71 -0.16 2.12
C GLY A 33 -3.85 -0.06 3.12
N LEU A 34 -4.84 -0.97 3.07
CA LEU A 34 -5.94 -1.04 4.04
C LEU A 34 -5.41 -1.28 5.45
N PHE A 35 -4.48 -2.22 5.60
CA PHE A 35 -3.93 -2.58 6.89
C PHE A 35 -2.99 -1.50 7.42
N ALA A 36 -2.27 -0.85 6.52
CA ALA A 36 -1.44 0.30 6.83
C ALA A 36 -2.30 1.48 7.33
N LEU A 37 -3.46 1.76 6.71
CA LEU A 37 -4.43 2.74 7.19
C LEU A 37 -5.09 2.34 8.52
N ALA A 38 -5.46 1.07 8.69
CA ALA A 38 -6.01 0.56 9.94
C ALA A 38 -5.01 0.70 11.09
N PHE A 39 -3.73 0.45 10.85
CA PHE A 39 -2.67 0.66 11.84
C PHE A 39 -2.53 2.14 12.24
N VAL A 40 -2.59 3.06 11.28
CA VAL A 40 -2.63 4.49 11.58
C VAL A 40 -3.83 4.81 12.46
N ALA A 41 -5.02 4.31 12.11
CA ALA A 41 -6.25 4.61 12.83
C ALA A 41 -6.32 4.01 14.24
N ILE A 42 -5.86 2.77 14.42
CA ILE A 42 -6.04 2.00 15.67
C ILE A 42 -4.84 2.17 16.61
N VAL A 43 -3.63 2.37 16.09
CA VAL A 43 -2.40 2.44 16.90
C VAL A 43 -1.86 3.85 16.94
N MET A 44 -1.59 4.46 15.79
CA MET A 44 -0.90 5.75 15.75
C MET A 44 -1.78 6.90 16.26
N LEU A 45 -3.04 7.00 15.82
CA LEU A 45 -3.95 8.07 16.26
C LEU A 45 -4.21 8.03 17.78
N PRO A 46 -4.53 6.88 18.41
CA PRO A 46 -4.67 6.82 19.87
C PRO A 46 -3.36 7.09 20.60
N ALA A 47 -2.22 6.66 20.07
CA ALA A 47 -0.91 6.97 20.65
C ALA A 47 -0.60 8.48 20.62
N ILE A 48 -0.91 9.16 19.51
CA ILE A 48 -0.79 10.62 19.37
C ILE A 48 -1.72 11.30 20.37
N ALA A 49 -3.00 10.92 20.40
CA ALA A 49 -3.99 11.48 21.32
C ALA A 49 -3.60 11.29 22.79
N ALA A 50 -3.12 10.10 23.17
CA ALA A 50 -2.65 9.81 24.52
C ALA A 50 -1.39 10.62 24.88
N CYS A 51 -0.46 10.81 23.95
CA CYS A 51 0.71 11.67 24.16
C CYS A 51 0.31 13.12 24.34
N LEU A 52 -0.60 13.64 23.51
CA LEU A 52 -1.12 15.01 23.63
C LEU A 52 -1.89 15.22 24.93
N PHE A 53 -2.74 14.26 25.31
CA PHE A 53 -3.46 14.28 26.58
C PHE A 53 -2.49 14.32 27.76
N ARG A 54 -1.48 13.43 27.78
CA ARG A 54 -0.45 13.44 28.83
C ARG A 54 0.37 14.73 28.83
N ALA A 55 0.64 15.33 27.67
CA ALA A 55 1.32 16.62 27.58
C ALA A 55 0.52 17.77 28.21
N VAL A 56 -0.82 17.72 28.13
CA VAL A 56 -1.73 18.70 28.75
C VAL A 56 -1.80 18.50 30.28
N PHE A 57 -1.93 17.25 30.74
CA PHE A 57 -2.15 16.95 32.17
C PHE A 57 -0.86 16.75 33.00
N ARG A 58 0.29 16.46 32.39
CA ARG A 58 1.59 16.24 33.08
C ARG A 58 2.61 17.29 32.66
N ARG A 59 2.53 18.48 33.27
CA ARG A 59 3.39 19.65 32.98
C ARG A 59 4.91 19.41 33.05
N PRO A 60 5.50 18.63 33.99
CA PRO A 60 6.96 18.55 34.09
C PRO A 60 7.63 17.76 32.96
N GLN A 61 6.88 17.02 32.13
CA GLN A 61 7.42 16.20 31.03
C GLN A 61 6.80 16.57 29.66
N ARG A 62 6.20 17.76 29.54
CA ARG A 62 5.43 18.19 28.37
C ARG A 62 6.22 18.10 27.05
N THR A 63 7.47 18.55 27.04
CA THR A 63 8.35 18.52 25.85
C THR A 63 8.60 17.11 25.34
N LEU A 64 8.77 16.13 26.25
CA LEU A 64 8.99 14.74 25.89
C LEU A 64 7.73 14.12 25.27
N TYR A 65 6.55 14.40 25.81
CA TYR A 65 5.29 13.90 25.23
C TYR A 65 4.95 14.56 23.89
N LEU A 66 5.27 15.86 23.71
CA LEU A 66 5.12 16.54 22.42
C LEU A 66 6.10 15.99 21.37
N ALA A 67 7.35 15.73 21.75
CA ALA A 67 8.32 15.09 20.85
C ALA A 67 7.85 13.69 20.42
N LYS A 68 7.33 12.88 21.34
CA LYS A 68 6.74 11.58 21.02
C LYS A 68 5.53 11.71 20.09
N ALA A 69 4.64 12.66 20.34
CA ALA A 69 3.50 12.92 19.46
C ALA A 69 3.94 13.34 18.05
N ALA A 70 4.97 14.20 17.95
CA ALA A 70 5.54 14.63 16.67
C ALA A 70 6.15 13.45 15.90
N VAL A 71 6.89 12.56 16.57
CA VAL A 71 7.44 11.34 15.94
C VAL A 71 6.32 10.45 15.39
N TRP A 72 5.28 10.20 16.19
CA TRP A 72 4.12 9.40 15.73
C TRP A 72 3.39 10.07 14.56
N PHE A 73 3.23 11.39 14.59
CA PHE A 73 2.60 12.14 13.51
C PHE A 73 3.42 12.08 12.22
N CYS A 74 4.74 12.28 12.30
CA CYS A 74 5.64 12.15 11.15
C CYS A 74 5.62 10.73 10.57
N ALA A 75 5.62 9.70 11.42
CA ALA A 75 5.53 8.31 10.99
C ALA A 75 4.19 8.02 10.27
N ALA A 76 3.07 8.51 10.82
CA ALA A 76 1.75 8.39 10.18
C ALA A 76 1.69 9.12 8.83
N ALA A 77 2.25 10.33 8.75
CA ALA A 77 2.27 11.13 7.53
C ALA A 77 3.11 10.46 6.42
N LEU A 78 4.29 9.93 6.77
CA LEU A 78 5.14 9.18 5.83
C LEU A 78 4.43 7.94 5.30
N LEU A 79 3.74 7.21 6.16
CA LEU A 79 3.03 5.99 5.81
C LEU A 79 1.82 6.28 4.90
N CYS A 80 1.01 7.29 5.22
CA CYS A 80 -0.07 7.75 4.34
C CYS A 80 0.46 8.29 3.00
N GLY A 81 1.57 9.02 3.02
CA GLY A 81 2.23 9.51 1.81
C GLY A 81 2.73 8.39 0.91
N TRP A 82 3.33 7.35 1.50
CA TRP A 82 3.79 6.16 0.78
C TRP A 82 2.64 5.42 0.09
N ILE A 83 1.50 5.23 0.77
CA ILE A 83 0.33 4.57 0.16
C ILE A 83 -0.19 5.38 -1.03
N LYS A 84 -0.34 6.70 -0.87
CA LYS A 84 -0.75 7.57 -1.98
C LYS A 84 0.23 7.55 -3.14
N TYR A 85 1.53 7.57 -2.85
CA TYR A 85 2.56 7.47 -3.87
C TYR A 85 2.50 6.14 -4.61
N ALA A 86 2.34 5.04 -3.88
CA ALA A 86 2.21 3.70 -4.47
C ALA A 86 0.98 3.58 -5.38
N ASP A 87 -0.16 4.18 -4.99
CA ASP A 87 -1.38 4.20 -5.79
C ASP A 87 -1.21 5.05 -7.08
N TYR A 88 -0.64 6.24 -6.96
CA TYR A 88 -0.35 7.09 -8.11
C TYR A 88 0.63 6.43 -9.09
N PHE A 89 1.65 5.75 -8.55
CA PHE A 89 2.61 4.99 -9.35
C PHE A 89 1.95 3.78 -10.03
N ALA A 90 0.99 3.13 -9.37
CA ALA A 90 0.18 2.06 -9.95
C ALA A 90 -0.60 2.54 -11.17
N GLN A 91 -1.35 3.64 -10.98
CA GLN A 91 -2.23 4.20 -12.00
C GLN A 91 -1.44 4.70 -13.21
N SER A 92 -0.35 5.45 -12.99
CA SER A 92 0.49 5.97 -14.07
C SER A 92 1.09 4.85 -14.92
N ARG A 93 1.60 3.79 -14.30
CA ARG A 93 2.14 2.64 -15.03
C ARG A 93 1.05 1.85 -15.76
N ALA A 94 -0.14 1.72 -15.18
CA ALA A 94 -1.26 1.05 -15.82
C ALA A 94 -1.76 1.84 -17.05
N LEU A 95 -1.79 3.17 -16.98
CA LEU A 95 -2.09 4.06 -18.12
C LEU A 95 -1.03 3.92 -19.24
N GLU A 96 0.24 3.89 -18.88
CA GLU A 96 1.33 3.70 -19.87
C GLU A 96 1.20 2.34 -20.57
N ALA A 97 0.87 1.28 -19.83
CA ALA A 97 0.63 -0.04 -20.38
C ALA A 97 -0.59 -0.07 -21.32
N ALA A 98 -1.69 0.56 -20.92
CA ALA A 98 -2.88 0.68 -21.76
C ALA A 98 -2.57 1.39 -23.08
N ALA A 99 -1.86 2.52 -23.04
CA ALA A 99 -1.46 3.27 -24.23
C ALA A 99 -0.58 2.43 -25.18
N LYS A 100 0.33 1.61 -24.65
CA LYS A 100 1.15 0.69 -25.45
C LYS A 100 0.32 -0.43 -26.10
N ILE A 101 -0.67 -0.95 -25.40
CA ILE A 101 -1.60 -1.97 -25.94
C ILE A 101 -2.46 -1.38 -27.06
N GLU A 102 -3.02 -0.18 -26.86
CA GLU A 102 -3.80 0.52 -27.88
C GLU A 102 -2.97 0.82 -29.13
N ARG A 103 -1.74 1.30 -28.94
CA ARG A 103 -0.81 1.55 -30.04
C ARG A 103 -0.49 0.28 -30.83
N PHE A 104 -0.23 -0.83 -30.13
CA PHE A 104 0.00 -2.13 -30.78
C PHE A 104 -1.22 -2.56 -31.61
N HIS A 105 -2.43 -2.36 -31.08
CA HIS A 105 -3.66 -2.69 -31.78
C HIS A 105 -3.84 -1.82 -33.03
N ALA A 106 -3.58 -0.52 -32.93
CA ALA A 106 -3.65 0.40 -34.07
C ALA A 106 -2.62 0.08 -35.16
N GLU A 107 -1.41 -0.33 -34.78
CA GLU A 107 -0.33 -0.64 -35.73
C GLU A 107 -0.47 -2.03 -36.38
N GLN A 108 -0.91 -3.05 -35.64
CA GLN A 108 -0.97 -4.43 -36.12
C GLN A 108 -2.38 -4.92 -36.49
N GLY A 109 -3.43 -4.14 -36.18
CA GLY A 109 -4.82 -4.56 -36.37
C GLY A 109 -5.29 -5.70 -35.45
N ARG A 110 -4.45 -6.12 -34.50
CA ARG A 110 -4.72 -7.23 -33.55
C ARG A 110 -4.29 -6.86 -32.14
N TRP A 111 -4.96 -7.43 -31.14
CA TRP A 111 -4.56 -7.25 -29.74
C TRP A 111 -3.28 -8.07 -29.43
N PRO A 112 -2.43 -7.61 -28.51
CA PRO A 112 -1.22 -8.35 -28.15
C PRO A 112 -1.58 -9.63 -27.39
N ASP A 113 -0.88 -10.73 -27.65
CA ASP A 113 -1.08 -12.01 -26.95
C ASP A 113 -0.59 -11.96 -25.50
N SER A 114 0.30 -11.03 -25.18
CA SER A 114 0.84 -10.80 -23.84
C SER A 114 1.36 -9.37 -23.66
N LEU A 115 1.54 -8.93 -22.41
CA LEU A 115 2.20 -7.65 -22.11
C LEU A 115 3.59 -7.54 -22.74
N ALA A 116 4.33 -8.64 -22.81
CA ALA A 116 5.66 -8.65 -23.41
C ALA A 116 5.63 -8.39 -24.93
N ALA A 117 4.57 -8.84 -25.63
CA ALA A 117 4.39 -8.59 -27.05
C ALA A 117 4.21 -7.08 -27.35
N ALA A 118 3.64 -6.32 -26.42
CA ALA A 118 3.53 -4.87 -26.47
C ALA A 118 4.75 -4.13 -25.87
N GLY A 119 5.84 -4.84 -25.58
CA GLY A 119 7.05 -4.25 -24.98
C GLY A 119 6.89 -3.82 -23.52
N ILE A 120 5.89 -4.35 -22.81
CA ILE A 120 5.59 -4.00 -21.41
C ILE A 120 6.22 -5.05 -20.48
N GLN A 121 7.06 -4.58 -19.56
CA GLN A 121 7.69 -5.45 -18.57
C GLN A 121 6.66 -5.93 -17.53
N SER A 122 6.44 -7.25 -17.48
CA SER A 122 5.55 -7.91 -16.50
C SER A 122 6.04 -7.79 -15.05
N LYS A 123 7.37 -7.69 -14.83
CA LYS A 123 7.99 -7.77 -13.50
C LYS A 123 8.00 -6.47 -12.68
N GLY A 124 7.59 -5.33 -13.24
CA GLY A 124 7.53 -4.11 -12.44
C GLY A 124 6.46 -4.18 -11.34
N ARG A 125 6.62 -3.38 -10.29
CA ARG A 125 5.57 -3.14 -9.27
C ARG A 125 4.74 -1.90 -9.62
N PRO A 126 3.43 -1.88 -9.37
CA PRO A 126 2.59 -3.03 -9.02
C PRO A 126 2.41 -3.97 -10.22
N ARG A 127 2.13 -5.23 -9.94
CA ARG A 127 1.98 -6.23 -11.02
C ARG A 127 0.74 -5.90 -11.85
N LEU A 128 0.94 -5.73 -13.15
CA LEU A 128 -0.16 -5.59 -14.11
C LEU A 128 -0.59 -6.98 -14.56
N TYR A 129 -1.89 -7.16 -14.68
CA TYR A 129 -2.50 -8.38 -15.17
C TYR A 129 -3.22 -8.09 -16.47
N TYR A 130 -2.92 -8.89 -17.48
CA TYR A 130 -3.47 -8.75 -18.82
C TYR A 130 -4.02 -10.09 -19.27
N PHE A 131 -5.24 -10.06 -19.80
CA PHE A 131 -5.86 -11.21 -20.45
C PHE A 131 -6.21 -10.82 -21.89
N PRO A 132 -5.68 -11.52 -22.90
CA PRO A 132 -6.01 -11.27 -24.29
C PRO A 132 -7.50 -11.58 -24.56
N PRO A 133 -8.09 -11.00 -25.63
CA PRO A 133 -9.48 -11.25 -25.99
C PRO A 133 -9.72 -12.74 -26.30
N LYS A 134 -10.93 -13.21 -25.97
CA LYS A 134 -11.42 -14.57 -26.26
C LYS A 134 -12.75 -14.50 -27.00
N PRO A 135 -12.74 -14.34 -28.34
CA PRO A 135 -13.96 -14.34 -29.13
C PRO A 135 -14.64 -15.73 -29.10
N PRO A 136 -15.99 -15.83 -29.13
CA PRO A 136 -16.95 -14.73 -29.17
C PRO A 136 -17.29 -14.13 -27.80
N ALA A 137 -16.87 -14.77 -26.70
CA ALA A 137 -17.28 -14.40 -25.33
C ALA A 137 -16.69 -13.05 -24.86
N GLN A 138 -15.54 -12.66 -25.40
CA GLN A 138 -14.81 -11.47 -24.98
C GLN A 138 -14.05 -10.83 -26.16
N PRO A 139 -14.62 -9.81 -26.81
CA PRO A 139 -14.00 -9.15 -27.97
C PRO A 139 -12.85 -8.19 -27.61
N ALA A 140 -12.81 -7.66 -26.39
CA ALA A 140 -11.77 -6.73 -25.91
C ALA A 140 -10.90 -7.36 -24.80
N PRO A 141 -9.59 -7.06 -24.72
CA PRO A 141 -8.72 -7.56 -23.66
C PRO A 141 -9.08 -6.97 -22.28
N TYR A 142 -8.73 -7.69 -21.21
CA TYR A 142 -8.72 -7.11 -19.87
C TYR A 142 -7.31 -6.67 -19.50
N LEU A 143 -7.21 -5.46 -18.99
CA LEU A 143 -6.04 -4.98 -18.26
C LEU A 143 -6.50 -4.55 -16.87
N PHE A 144 -5.89 -5.07 -15.81
CA PHE A 144 -6.19 -4.62 -14.46
C PHE A 144 -4.96 -4.60 -13.56
N TYR A 145 -5.07 -3.82 -12.49
CA TYR A 145 -4.11 -3.79 -11.40
C TYR A 145 -4.82 -3.79 -10.05
N PRO A 146 -4.21 -4.40 -9.01
CA PRO A 146 -4.74 -4.38 -7.66
C PRO A 146 -4.59 -2.97 -7.05
N SER A 147 -5.60 -2.53 -6.31
CA SER A 147 -5.56 -1.28 -5.57
C SER A 147 -4.43 -1.28 -4.54
N ALA A 148 -3.74 -0.15 -4.39
CA ALA A 148 -2.80 0.02 -3.28
C ALA A 148 -3.52 0.09 -1.93
N PHE A 149 -4.81 0.45 -1.91
CA PHE A 149 -5.60 0.62 -0.69
C PHE A 149 -6.31 -0.64 -0.22
N ASN A 150 -6.62 -1.60 -1.09
CA ASN A 150 -7.37 -2.79 -0.70
C ASN A 150 -6.93 -3.98 -1.57
N PRO A 151 -6.55 -5.12 -0.96
CA PRO A 151 -6.04 -6.27 -1.71
C PRO A 151 -7.11 -6.95 -2.59
N ILE A 152 -8.39 -6.70 -2.32
CA ILE A 152 -9.53 -7.25 -3.07
C ILE A 152 -9.86 -6.38 -4.28
N ASP A 153 -9.74 -5.06 -4.10
CA ASP A 153 -10.13 -4.04 -5.07
C ASP A 153 -9.23 -4.08 -6.31
N ARG A 154 -9.87 -4.06 -7.48
CA ARG A 154 -9.19 -4.10 -8.78
C ARG A 154 -9.71 -2.97 -9.66
N TYR A 155 -8.78 -2.31 -10.32
CA TYR A 155 -9.09 -1.32 -11.34
C TYR A 155 -8.94 -1.95 -12.70
N PHE A 156 -10.03 -2.03 -13.45
CA PHE A 156 -10.06 -2.58 -14.80
C PHE A 156 -9.99 -1.43 -15.81
N TYR A 157 -9.15 -1.56 -16.82
CA TYR A 157 -9.12 -0.62 -17.92
C TYR A 157 -10.24 -0.94 -18.89
N ASP A 158 -11.10 0.05 -19.12
CA ASP A 158 -12.10 0.05 -20.17
C ASP A 158 -11.45 0.64 -21.43
N PHE A 159 -11.19 -0.21 -22.42
CA PHE A 159 -10.58 0.20 -23.71
C PHE A 159 -11.54 0.99 -24.59
N ASP A 160 -12.85 0.89 -24.38
CA ASP A 160 -13.86 1.64 -25.16
C ASP A 160 -13.94 3.09 -24.66
N HIS A 161 -13.96 3.27 -23.33
CA HIS A 161 -14.07 4.58 -22.68
C HIS A 161 -12.72 5.16 -22.23
N ARG A 162 -11.61 4.45 -22.48
CA ARG A 162 -10.22 4.81 -22.13
C ARG A 162 -10.02 5.23 -20.68
N ARG A 163 -10.70 4.56 -19.75
CA ARG A 163 -10.67 4.90 -18.32
C ARG A 163 -10.56 3.66 -17.45
N PHE A 164 -9.92 3.82 -16.30
CA PHE A 164 -9.96 2.79 -15.26
C PHE A 164 -11.31 2.85 -14.55
N VAL A 165 -12.05 1.76 -14.59
CA VAL A 165 -13.33 1.58 -13.89
C VAL A 165 -13.08 0.68 -12.69
N PHE A 166 -13.50 1.16 -11.53
CA PHE A 166 -13.56 0.35 -10.32
C PHE A 166 -14.71 -0.65 -10.45
N GLN A 167 -14.41 -1.95 -10.41
CA GLN A 167 -15.43 -2.99 -10.31
C GLN A 167 -15.32 -3.63 -8.92
N PRO A 168 -16.29 -3.39 -8.01
CA PRO A 168 -16.39 -4.20 -6.81
C PRO A 168 -16.74 -5.64 -7.22
N ASN A 169 -16.01 -6.62 -6.68
CA ASN A 169 -16.39 -8.03 -6.79
C ASN A 169 -17.65 -8.31 -5.96
#